data_AF-A0A0Q3LAI7-F1
#
_entry.id   AF-A0A0Q3LAI7-F1
#
_cell.length_a   1.000
_cell.length_b   1.000
_cell.length_c   1.000
_cell.angle_alpha   90.00
_cell.angle_beta   90.00
_cell.angle_gamma   90.00
#
_symmetry.space_group_name_H-M   'P 1'
#
loop_
_entity.id
_entity.type
_entity.pdbx_description
1 polymer ?
#
loop_
_entity_poly.entity_id
_entity_poly.type
_entity_poly.pdbx_seq_one_letter_code
_entity_poly.pdbx_strand_id
1 'polypeptide(L)'
;MALECMMEIFETRENSRNSVTSQVTVDPVRQELKEMMALVVQDGVEPWTDAHFYASQLFMKKEYRDAFSCMEEAKPEVRIEWLKRRWEERKNNN
;
A
#
# COMPACT_ATOMS: atom_id res chain seq x y z
N MET A 1 2.84 16.05 -3.77
CA MET A 1 2.36 16.60 -2.49
C MET A 1 1.81 15.50 -1.54
N ALA A 2 0.60 14.95 -1.73
CA ALA A 2 0.01 14.04 -0.73
C ALA A 2 0.66 12.65 -0.64
N LEU A 3 0.93 12.04 -1.80
CA LEU A 3 1.60 10.73 -1.88
C LEU A 3 3.05 10.80 -1.39
N GLU A 4 3.74 11.91 -1.63
CA GLU A 4 5.11 12.14 -1.15
C GLU A 4 5.16 12.23 0.37
N CYS A 5 4.21 12.94 0.99
CA CYS A 5 4.12 13.05 2.45
C CYS A 5 3.81 11.70 3.12
N MET A 6 2.94 10.87 2.50
CA MET A 6 2.73 9.50 2.99
C MET A 6 3.98 8.63 2.85
N MET A 7 4.79 8.86 1.81
CA MET A 7 6.05 8.17 1.58
C MET A 7 7.13 8.54 2.62
N GLU A 8 7.22 9.80 3.03
CA GLU A 8 8.15 10.24 4.08
C GLU A 8 7.80 9.62 5.45
N ILE A 9 6.51 9.54 5.78
CA ILE A 9 6.04 8.88 7.01
C ILE A 9 6.41 7.39 6.98
N PHE A 10 6.36 6.77 5.80
CA PHE A 10 6.75 5.38 5.59
C PHE A 10 8.26 5.15 5.84
N GLU A 11 9.13 5.95 5.23
CA GLU A 11 10.59 5.87 5.42
C GLU A 11 10.98 6.04 6.89
N THR A 12 10.33 6.98 7.58
CA THR A 12 10.59 7.23 9.00
C THR A 12 10.21 6.01 9.85
N ARG A 13 9.11 5.32 9.51
CA ARG A 13 8.62 4.14 10.24
C ARG A 13 9.44 2.88 9.95
N GLU A 14 9.91 2.69 8.72
CA GLU A 14 10.74 1.55 8.35
C GLU A 14 12.15 1.65 8.93
N ASN A 15 12.77 2.84 8.83
CA ASN A 15 14.07 3.11 9.47
C ASN A 15 14.01 2.93 11.00
N SER A 16 12.88 3.26 11.65
CA SER A 16 12.73 3.03 13.09
C SER A 16 12.61 1.55 13.46
N ARG A 17 12.18 0.69 12.53
CA ARG A 17 12.06 -0.77 12.75
C ARG A 17 13.35 -1.51 12.40
N ASN A 18 14.11 -1.00 11.43
CA ASN A 18 15.34 -1.58 10.92
C ASN A 18 16.56 -0.74 11.35
N SER A 19 16.83 -0.67 12.66
CA SER A 19 18.04 0.01 13.16
C SER A 19 19.30 -0.83 12.95
N VAL A 20 19.80 -0.95 11.72
CA VAL A 20 21.21 -1.21 11.36
C VAL A 20 21.47 -0.67 9.94
N THR A 21 22.27 0.40 9.85
CA THR A 21 23.11 0.88 8.72
C THR A 21 22.66 0.64 7.26
N SER A 22 22.34 1.73 6.55
CA SER A 22 23.11 2.24 5.38
C SER A 22 22.27 2.70 4.19
N GLN A 23 22.73 3.83 3.64
CA GLN A 23 22.67 4.27 2.24
C GLN A 23 21.30 4.61 1.65
N VAL A 24 21.20 5.90 1.27
CA VAL A 24 20.24 6.49 0.33
C VAL A 24 20.38 5.77 -1.01
N THR A 25 19.82 4.57 -1.07
CA THR A 25 19.45 3.87 -2.28
C THR A 25 17.94 3.92 -2.30
N VAL A 26 17.35 4.22 -3.45
CA VAL A 26 15.89 4.23 -3.61
C VAL A 26 15.39 2.90 -3.08
N ASP A 27 14.64 2.94 -1.98
CA ASP A 27 14.17 1.74 -1.31
C ASP A 27 13.30 0.96 -2.30
N PRO A 28 13.66 -0.29 -2.67
CA PRO A 28 12.86 -1.09 -3.60
C PRO A 28 11.41 -1.23 -3.10
N VAL A 29 11.18 -1.23 -1.79
CA VAL A 29 9.85 -1.27 -1.18
C VAL A 29 9.06 0.02 -1.49
N ARG A 30 9.73 1.17 -1.57
CA ARG A 30 9.12 2.46 -1.90
C ARG A 30 8.66 2.50 -3.37
N GLN A 31 9.45 1.93 -4.26
CA GLN A 31 9.09 1.82 -5.68
C GLN A 31 7.90 0.87 -5.88
N GLU A 32 7.90 -0.30 -5.23
CA GLU A 32 6.76 -1.23 -5.21
C GLU A 32 5.48 -0.56 -4.68
N LEU A 33 5.55 0.15 -3.56
CA LEU A 33 4.38 0.85 -2.98
C LEU A 33 3.83 1.91 -3.93
N LYS A 34 4.72 2.63 -4.64
CA LYS A 34 4.31 3.64 -5.60
C LYS A 34 3.58 3.01 -6.79
N GLU A 35 4.06 1.87 -7.27
CA GLU A 35 3.42 1.10 -8.35
C GLU A 35 2.06 0.56 -7.91
N MET A 36 1.97 -0.03 -6.71
CA MET A 36 0.72 -0.56 -6.17
C MET A 36 -0.33 0.53 -5.93
N MET A 37 0.08 1.69 -5.41
CA MET A 37 -0.83 2.83 -5.24
C MET A 37 -1.26 3.43 -6.59
N ALA A 38 -0.40 3.41 -7.60
CA ALA A 38 -0.76 3.84 -8.95
C ALA A 38 -1.80 2.90 -9.59
N LEU A 39 -1.64 1.58 -9.41
CA LEU A 39 -2.62 0.57 -9.82
C LEU A 39 -3.98 0.81 -9.17
N VAL A 40 -4.03 1.10 -7.86
CA VAL A 40 -5.29 1.41 -7.16
C VAL A 40 -5.97 2.66 -7.74
N VAL A 41 -5.21 3.70 -8.08
CA VAL A 41 -5.78 4.89 -8.73
C VAL A 41 -6.26 4.57 -10.15
N GLN A 42 -5.51 3.75 -10.90
CA GLN A 42 -5.91 3.28 -12.23
C GLN A 42 -7.19 2.44 -12.20
N ASP A 43 -7.46 1.74 -11.10
CA ASP A 43 -8.70 0.99 -10.87
C ASP A 43 -9.94 1.86 -10.69
N GLY A 44 -9.77 3.19 -10.72
CA GLY A 44 -10.86 4.14 -10.53
C GLY A 44 -11.08 4.51 -9.06
N VAL A 45 -10.15 4.16 -8.18
CA VAL A 45 -10.20 4.65 -6.79
C VAL A 45 -9.70 6.08 -6.76
N GLU A 46 -10.60 7.02 -6.46
CA GLU A 46 -10.21 8.41 -6.30
C GLU A 46 -9.25 8.59 -5.10
N PRO A 47 -8.23 9.44 -5.24
CA PRO A 47 -7.37 9.81 -4.13
C PRO A 47 -8.22 10.33 -2.95
N TRP A 48 -7.81 10.01 -1.73
CA TRP A 48 -8.49 10.41 -0.48
C TRP A 48 -9.82 9.72 -0.17
N THR A 49 -10.28 8.80 -1.02
CA THR A 49 -11.40 7.92 -0.65
C THR A 49 -10.99 6.90 0.41
N ASP A 50 -11.98 6.34 1.10
CA ASP A 50 -11.76 5.26 2.07
C ASP A 50 -10.97 4.09 1.47
N ALA A 51 -11.27 3.71 0.22
CA ALA A 51 -10.55 2.65 -0.47
C ALA A 51 -9.07 3.00 -0.71
N HIS A 52 -8.76 4.25 -1.03
CA HIS A 52 -7.38 4.75 -1.14
C HIS A 52 -6.66 4.72 0.21
N PHE A 53 -7.36 5.05 1.31
CA PHE A 53 -6.82 4.96 2.66
C PHE A 53 -6.59 3.50 3.09
N TYR A 54 -7.51 2.59 2.77
CA TYR A 54 -7.34 1.17 3.08
C TYR A 54 -6.13 0.58 2.36
N ALA A 55 -5.95 0.91 1.08
CA ALA A 55 -4.78 0.49 0.30
C ALA A 55 -3.47 0.96 0.94
N SER A 56 -3.37 2.24 1.32
CA SER A 56 -2.14 2.79 1.91
C SER A 56 -1.78 2.11 3.24
N GLN A 57 -2.78 1.71 4.03
CA GLN A 57 -2.59 1.01 5.31
C GLN A 57 -2.32 -0.50 5.14
N LEU A 58 -2.92 -1.13 4.13
CA LEU A 58 -2.73 -2.56 3.83
C LEU A 58 -1.35 -2.78 3.20
N PHE A 59 -0.93 -1.98 2.21
CA PHE A 59 0.35 -2.17 1.55
C PHE A 59 1.58 -1.93 2.45
N MET A 60 1.38 -1.49 3.71
CA MET A 60 2.43 -1.49 4.72
C MET A 60 2.94 -2.90 5.08
N LYS A 61 2.16 -3.96 4.88
CA LYS A 61 2.65 -5.34 5.06
C LYS A 61 2.93 -5.98 3.70
N LYS A 62 4.09 -6.64 3.59
CA LYS A 62 4.51 -7.35 2.39
C LYS A 62 3.48 -8.39 1.93
N GLU A 63 2.92 -9.15 2.86
CA GLU A 63 1.90 -10.19 2.55
C GLU A 63 0.70 -9.64 1.79
N TYR A 64 0.28 -8.40 2.10
CA TYR A 64 -0.84 -7.77 1.41
C TYR A 64 -0.44 -7.20 0.05
N ARG A 65 0.83 -6.80 -0.13
CA ARG A 65 1.38 -6.42 -1.43
C ARG A 65 1.45 -7.62 -2.36
N ASP A 66 2.07 -8.71 -1.90
CA ASP A 66 2.22 -9.94 -2.68
C ASP A 66 0.84 -10.50 -3.10
N ALA A 67 -0.14 -10.51 -2.19
CA ALA A 67 -1.50 -10.92 -2.50
C ALA A 67 -2.18 -10.01 -3.53
N PHE A 68 -1.95 -8.70 -3.45
CA PHE A 68 -2.52 -7.73 -4.39
C PHE A 68 -1.89 -7.86 -5.78
N SER A 69 -0.57 -8.06 -5.86
CA SER A 69 0.14 -8.32 -7.12
C SER A 69 -0.34 -9.59 -7.82
N CYS A 70 -0.70 -10.65 -7.08
CA CYS A 70 -1.32 -11.85 -7.66
C CYS A 70 -2.68 -11.57 -8.33
N MET A 71 -3.29 -10.41 -8.08
CA MET A 71 -4.57 -9.99 -8.66
C MET A 71 -4.39 -8.85 -9.69
N GLU A 72 -3.18 -8.62 -10.19
CA GLU A 72 -2.91 -7.58 -11.21
C GLU A 72 -3.70 -7.81 -12.51
N GLU A 73 -3.96 -9.06 -12.88
CA GLU A 73 -4.80 -9.41 -14.04
C GLU A 73 -6.31 -9.41 -13.73
N ALA A 74 -6.69 -9.27 -12.46
CA ALA A 74 -8.10 -9.24 -12.07
C ALA A 74 -8.78 -7.93 -12.52
N LYS A 75 -10.11 -7.94 -12.58
CA LYS A 75 -10.86 -6.73 -12.88
C LYS A 75 -10.69 -5.69 -11.74
N PRO A 76 -10.67 -4.39 -12.05
CA PRO A 76 -10.60 -3.32 -11.05
C PRO A 76 -11.60 -3.47 -9.89
N GLU A 77 -12.85 -3.87 -10.18
CA GLU A 77 -13.87 -3.99 -9.14
C GLU A 77 -13.52 -5.08 -8.12
N VAL A 78 -12.89 -6.17 -8.56
CA VAL A 78 -12.47 -7.29 -7.71
C VAL A 78 -11.35 -6.86 -6.76
N ARG A 79 -10.38 -6.08 -7.26
CA ARG A 79 -9.29 -5.55 -6.43
C ARG A 79 -9.81 -4.58 -5.37
N ILE A 80 -10.73 -3.69 -5.74
CA ILE A 80 -11.35 -2.75 -4.81
C ILE A 80 -12.18 -3.48 -3.75
N GLU A 81 -12.95 -4.50 -4.15
CA GLU A 81 -13.73 -5.31 -3.23
C GLU A 81 -12.82 -6.07 -2.26
N TRP A 82 -11.70 -6.62 -2.74
CA TRP A 82 -10.71 -7.27 -1.90
C TRP A 82 -10.14 -6.31 -0.85
N LEU A 83 -9.77 -5.08 -1.22
CA LEU A 83 -9.26 -4.08 -0.28
C LEU A 83 -10.26 -3.81 0.86
N LYS A 84 -11.54 -3.65 0.52
CA LYS A 84 -12.61 -3.43 1.50
C LYS A 84 -12.80 -4.64 2.42
N ARG A 85 -12.90 -5.85 1.85
CA ARG A 85 -13.06 -7.09 2.63
C ARG A 85 -11.87 -7.32 3.55
N ARG A 86 -10.65 -7.11 3.05
CA ARG A 86 -9.42 -7.31 3.83
C ARG A 86 -9.28 -6.30 4.96
N TRP A 87 -9.71 -5.07 4.74
CA TRP A 87 -9.77 -4.04 5.77
C TRP A 87 -10.76 -4.41 6.90
N GLU A 88 -11.96 -4.87 6.56
CA GLU A 88 -12.95 -5.30 7.54
C GLU A 88 -12.49 -6.53 8.34
N GLU A 89 -11.89 -7.53 7.69
CA GLU A 89 -11.27 -8.67 8.38
C GLU A 89 -10.20 -8.24 9.38
N ARG A 90 -9.37 -7.27 9.00
CA ARG A 90 -8.33 -6.73 9.88
C ARG A 90 -8.93 -6.06 11.11
N LYS A 91 -10.04 -5.31 10.94
CA LYS A 91 -10.75 -4.64 12.04
C LYS A 91 -11.40 -5.65 12.98
N ASN A 92 -11.95 -6.74 12.46
CA ASN A 92 -12.64 -7.76 13.27
C ASN A 92 -11.67 -8.67 14.05
N ASN A 93 -10.41 -8.75 13.64
CA ASN A 93 -9.37 -9.56 14.29
C ASN A 93 -8.56 -8.79 15.35
N ASN A 94 -8.97 -7.58 15.72
CA ASN A 94 -8.28 -6.70 16.66
C ASN A 94 -9.23 -6.16 17.72
#